data_AF-A0AB38FKF5-F1
#
_entry.id   AF-A0AB38FKF5-F1
#
_cell.length_a   1.000
_cell.length_b   1.000
_cell.length_c   1.000
_cell.angle_alpha   90.00
_cell.angle_beta   90.00
_cell.angle_gamma   90.00
#
_symmetry.space_group_name_H-M   'P 1'
#
loop_
_entity.id
_entity.type
_entity.pdbx_description
1 polymer ?
#
loop_
_entity_poly.entity_id
_entity_poly.type
_entity_poly.pdbx_seq_one_letter_code
_entity_poly.pdbx_strand_id
1 'polypeptide(L)'
;MVFRGPRRMGRPGLLGTVARTAVITGTARATSNAMNRHAASKQAEEQERIDQAAQQQYAEQQAAQQQAPPPPPAPAGDDLVSRIQELARLKEAGVLTDEEFSAAKAKLLQS
;
A
#
# COMPACT_ATOMS: atom_id res chain seq x y z
N MET A 1 39.53 -72.74 -26.77
CA MET A 1 39.06 -73.27 -25.48
C MET A 1 38.87 -72.11 -24.50
N VAL A 2 37.61 -71.73 -24.27
CA VAL A 2 36.86 -71.77 -22.98
C VAL A 2 36.99 -70.52 -22.08
N PHE A 3 35.93 -69.70 -22.17
CA PHE A 3 35.18 -68.95 -21.15
C PHE A 3 35.81 -68.50 -19.82
N ARG A 4 35.71 -67.19 -19.55
CA ARG A 4 35.53 -66.63 -18.20
C ARG A 4 34.54 -65.44 -18.25
N GLY A 5 33.32 -65.65 -17.76
CA GLY A 5 32.23 -64.65 -17.78
C GLY A 5 32.30 -63.62 -16.64
N PRO A 6 31.70 -62.42 -16.82
CA PRO A 6 31.60 -61.42 -15.76
C PRO A 6 30.44 -61.72 -14.81
N ARG A 7 30.68 -61.37 -13.55
CA ARG A 7 29.82 -61.59 -12.38
C ARG A 7 28.55 -60.74 -12.44
N ARG A 8 27.47 -61.31 -11.90
CA ARG A 8 26.12 -60.74 -11.79
C ARG A 8 26.14 -59.37 -11.11
N MET A 9 25.70 -58.34 -11.84
CA MET A 9 25.24 -57.07 -11.28
C MET A 9 23.96 -57.35 -10.47
N GLY A 10 24.03 -57.27 -9.14
CA GLY A 10 22.83 -57.20 -8.31
C GLY A 10 22.07 -55.94 -8.67
N ARG A 11 20.94 -56.10 -9.36
CA ARG A 11 20.09 -55.00 -9.82
C ARG A 11 19.66 -54.18 -8.58
N PRO A 12 19.87 -52.86 -8.54
CA PRO A 12 19.35 -52.04 -7.45
C PRO A 12 17.81 -52.09 -7.50
N GLY A 13 17.22 -52.75 -6.52
CA GLY A 13 15.77 -52.92 -6.42
C GLY A 13 15.06 -51.63 -6.01
N LEU A 14 13.79 -51.55 -6.36
CA LEU A 14 12.85 -50.46 -6.05
C LEU A 14 12.70 -50.15 -4.53
N LEU A 15 13.28 -50.96 -3.65
CA LEU A 15 13.36 -50.69 -2.22
C LEU A 15 14.42 -49.61 -1.87
N GLY A 16 15.44 -49.41 -2.71
CA GLY A 16 16.49 -48.41 -2.45
C GLY A 16 16.04 -46.97 -2.71
N THR A 17 15.01 -46.76 -3.52
CA THR A 17 14.55 -45.42 -3.93
C THR A 17 13.61 -44.79 -2.91
N VAL A 18 12.73 -45.57 -2.27
CA VAL A 18 11.75 -45.06 -1.30
C VAL A 18 12.42 -44.65 0.04
N ALA A 19 13.45 -45.37 0.46
CA ALA A 19 14.22 -45.06 1.66
C ALA A 19 14.99 -43.72 1.54
N ARG A 20 15.47 -43.36 0.34
CA ARG A 20 16.18 -42.10 0.11
C ARG A 20 15.27 -40.88 0.14
N THR A 21 14.03 -41.00 -0.35
CA THR A 21 13.06 -39.89 -0.34
C THR A 21 12.64 -39.48 1.07
N ALA A 22 12.47 -40.42 2.01
CA ALA A 22 12.05 -40.10 3.38
C ALA A 22 13.13 -39.38 4.20
N VAL A 23 14.41 -39.74 4.02
CA VAL A 23 15.53 -39.12 4.75
C VAL A 23 15.86 -37.72 4.20
N ILE A 24 15.76 -37.53 2.88
CA ILE A 24 16.03 -36.24 2.23
C ILE A 24 14.88 -35.24 2.47
N THR A 25 13.64 -35.70 2.62
CA THR A 25 12.49 -34.81 2.92
C THR A 25 12.38 -34.43 4.41
N GLY A 26 12.93 -35.23 5.33
CA GLY A 26 12.91 -34.96 6.77
C GLY A 26 13.79 -33.77 7.21
N THR A 27 14.94 -33.54 6.57
CA THR A 27 15.88 -32.47 6.93
C THR A 27 15.58 -31.15 6.22
N ALA A 28 14.96 -31.18 5.04
CA ALA A 28 14.55 -29.97 4.32
C ALA A 28 13.50 -29.13 5.09
N ARG A 29 12.59 -29.78 5.85
CA ARG A 29 11.55 -29.10 6.63
C ARG A 29 12.08 -28.36 7.87
N ALA A 30 13.23 -28.76 8.42
CA ALA A 30 13.81 -28.13 9.60
C ALA A 30 14.46 -26.77 9.28
N THR A 31 15.13 -26.65 8.13
CA THR A 31 15.77 -25.40 7.70
C THR A 31 14.76 -24.40 7.13
N SER A 32 13.74 -24.86 6.40
CA SER A 32 12.68 -23.98 5.90
C SER A 32 11.86 -23.33 7.03
N ASN A 33 11.64 -24.04 8.15
CA ASN A 33 10.92 -23.50 9.29
C ASN A 33 11.74 -22.43 10.06
N ALA A 34 13.07 -22.56 10.08
CA ALA A 34 13.95 -21.57 10.70
C ALA A 34 14.07 -20.28 9.86
N MET A 35 14.18 -20.40 8.54
CA MET A 35 14.18 -19.23 7.64
C MET A 35 12.83 -18.52 7.63
N ASN A 36 11.72 -19.25 7.71
CA ASN A 36 10.38 -18.66 7.78
C ASN A 36 10.17 -17.85 9.08
N ARG A 37 10.72 -18.30 10.21
CA ARG A 37 10.71 -17.51 11.46
C ARG A 37 11.55 -16.24 11.34
N HIS A 38 12.72 -16.32 10.72
CA HIS A 38 13.58 -15.14 10.55
C HIS A 38 12.97 -14.11 9.58
N ALA A 39 12.34 -14.58 8.50
CA ALA A 39 11.59 -13.74 7.58
C ALA A 39 10.36 -13.11 8.27
N ALA A 40 9.60 -13.89 9.04
CA ALA A 40 8.45 -13.39 9.79
C ALA A 40 8.86 -12.34 10.84
N SER A 41 9.98 -12.53 11.55
CA SER A 41 10.51 -11.54 12.49
C SER A 41 10.92 -10.25 11.79
N LYS A 42 11.61 -10.33 10.65
CA LYS A 42 11.94 -9.14 9.85
C LYS A 42 10.71 -8.40 9.33
N GLN A 43 9.68 -9.13 8.88
CA GLN A 43 8.44 -8.54 8.41
C GLN A 43 7.68 -7.84 9.55
N ALA A 44 7.66 -8.44 10.75
CA ALA A 44 7.07 -7.80 11.92
C ALA A 44 7.79 -6.49 12.28
N GLU A 45 9.13 -6.49 12.33
CA GLU A 45 9.91 -5.28 12.59
C GLU A 45 9.72 -4.20 11.51
N GLU A 46 9.63 -4.59 10.24
CA GLU A 46 9.41 -3.66 9.13
C GLU A 46 8.02 -3.04 9.20
N GLN A 47 7.00 -3.83 9.55
CA GLN A 47 5.63 -3.37 9.72
C GLN A 47 5.51 -2.39 10.90
N GLU A 48 6.15 -2.70 12.04
CA GLU A 48 6.22 -1.79 13.19
C GLU A 48 6.93 -0.47 12.87
N ARG A 49 7.94 -0.48 11.97
CA ARG A 49 8.60 0.75 11.51
C ARG A 49 7.73 1.57 10.57
N ILE A 50 6.98 0.92 9.68
CA ILE A 50 6.05 1.61 8.76
C ILE A 50 4.94 2.29 9.56
N ASP A 51 4.36 1.61 10.55
CA ASP A 51 3.29 2.17 11.38
C ASP A 51 3.78 3.38 12.20
N GLN A 52 4.99 3.31 12.77
CA GLN A 52 5.59 4.46 13.47
C GLN A 52 5.89 5.63 12.54
N ALA A 53 6.40 5.37 11.33
CA ALA A 53 6.68 6.41 10.35
C ALA A 53 5.40 7.10 9.87
N ALA A 54 4.33 6.34 9.61
CA ALA A 54 3.03 6.86 9.23
C ALA A 54 2.47 7.79 10.33
N GLN A 55 2.55 7.38 11.59
CA GLN A 55 2.02 8.16 12.71
C GLN A 55 2.74 9.52 12.88
N GLN A 56 4.06 9.57 12.62
CA GLN A 56 4.82 10.82 12.64
C GLN A 56 4.41 11.77 11.50
N GLN A 57 4.21 11.26 10.28
CA GLN A 57 3.77 12.07 9.14
C GLN A 57 2.37 12.68 9.35
N TYR A 58 1.45 11.92 9.95
CA TYR A 58 0.11 12.45 10.27
C TYR A 58 0.14 13.55 11.34
N ALA A 59 1.02 13.44 12.33
CA ALA A 59 1.17 14.47 13.37
C ALA A 59 1.76 15.78 12.81
N GLU A 60 2.74 15.69 11.90
CA GLU A 60 3.37 16.87 11.29
C GLU A 60 2.39 17.63 10.36
N GLN A 61 1.55 16.92 9.62
CA GLN A 61 0.52 17.54 8.78
C GLN A 61 -0.56 18.26 9.60
N GLN A 62 -0.95 17.72 10.76
CA GLN A 62 -1.93 18.40 11.63
C GLN A 62 -1.34 19.64 12.30
N ALA A 63 -0.07 19.62 12.69
CA ALA A 63 0.59 20.79 13.29
C ALA A 63 0.73 21.95 12.29
N ALA A 64 1.03 21.66 11.01
CA ALA A 64 1.17 22.68 9.98
C ALA A 64 -0.15 23.40 9.63
N GLN A 65 -1.31 22.77 9.84
CA GLN A 65 -2.62 23.40 9.56
C GLN A 65 -3.10 24.33 10.69
N GLN A 66 -2.56 24.22 11.91
CA GLN A 66 -3.02 25.02 13.05
C GLN A 66 -2.26 26.35 13.26
N GLN A 67 -1.18 26.60 12.50
CA GLN A 67 -0.34 27.80 12.66
C GLN A 67 -0.45 28.81 11.49
N ALA A 68 -1.42 28.64 10.58
CA ALA A 68 -1.68 29.68 9.59
C ALA A 68 -2.30 30.92 10.27
N PRO A 69 -1.65 32.11 10.22
CA PRO A 69 -2.28 33.34 10.68
C PRO A 69 -3.56 33.60 9.86
N PRO A 70 -4.62 34.17 10.46
CA PRO A 70 -5.83 34.50 9.72
C PRO A 70 -5.45 35.41 8.54
N PRO A 71 -5.95 35.13 7.31
CA PRO A 71 -5.66 35.98 6.17
C PRO A 71 -6.12 37.42 6.47
N PRO A 72 -5.37 38.43 6.02
CA PRO A 72 -5.79 39.83 6.15
C PRO A 72 -7.17 39.98 5.48
N PRO A 73 -8.05 40.86 6.01
CA PRO A 73 -9.34 41.11 5.38
C PRO A 73 -9.09 41.57 3.94
N ALA A 74 -9.51 40.74 2.98
CA ALA A 74 -9.40 41.05 1.58
C ALA A 74 -10.25 42.30 1.29
N PRO A 75 -9.79 43.21 0.43
CA PRO A 75 -10.63 44.32 -0.01
C PRO A 75 -11.91 43.73 -0.59
N ALA A 76 -13.07 44.29 -0.25
CA ALA A 76 -14.40 43.74 -0.57
C ALA A 76 -14.64 43.43 -2.07
N GLY A 77 -13.80 43.94 -2.97
CA GLY A 77 -13.79 43.57 -4.40
C GLY A 77 -13.29 42.14 -4.67
N ASP A 78 -12.32 41.64 -3.92
CA ASP A 78 -11.81 40.27 -4.05
C ASP A 78 -12.80 39.24 -3.51
N ASP A 79 -13.58 39.61 -2.48
CA ASP A 79 -14.65 38.76 -1.93
C ASP A 79 -15.74 38.49 -2.96
N LEU A 80 -16.11 39.49 -3.77
CA LEU A 80 -17.15 39.34 -4.79
C LEU A 80 -16.69 38.36 -5.89
N VAL A 81 -15.46 38.53 -6.37
CA VAL A 81 -14.87 37.62 -7.38
C VAL A 81 -14.71 36.21 -6.82
N SER A 82 -14.24 36.09 -5.57
CA SER A 82 -14.08 34.79 -4.88
C SER A 82 -15.43 34.07 -4.73
N ARG A 83 -16.49 34.77 -4.34
CA ARG A 83 -17.86 34.21 -4.25
C ARG A 83 -18.41 33.77 -5.61
N ILE A 84 -18.15 34.52 -6.68
CA ILE A 84 -18.54 34.11 -8.04
C ILE A 84 -17.80 32.83 -8.45
N GLN A 85 -16.52 32.69 -8.09
CA GLN A 85 -15.72 31.52 -8.41
C GLN A 85 -16.16 30.27 -7.62
N GLU A 86 -16.55 30.43 -6.36
CA GLU A 86 -17.10 29.34 -5.54
C GLU A 86 -18.43 28.83 -6.11
N LEU A 87 -19.33 29.73 -6.51
CA LEU A 87 -20.57 29.37 -7.21
C LEU A 87 -20.30 28.62 -8.51
N ALA A 88 -19.26 28.99 -9.27
CA ALA A 88 -18.90 28.31 -10.51
C ALA A 88 -18.44 26.87 -10.25
N ARG A 89 -17.61 26.66 -9.21
CA ARG A 89 -17.20 25.31 -8.80
C ARG A 89 -18.38 24.45 -8.34
N LEU A 90 -19.32 25.02 -7.60
CA LEU A 90 -20.52 24.31 -7.15
C LEU A 90 -21.43 23.91 -8.32
N LYS A 91 -21.53 24.75 -9.36
CA LYS A 91 -22.20 24.39 -10.62
C LYS A 91 -21.46 23.26 -11.36
N GLU A 92 -20.13 23.36 -11.49
CA GLU A 92 -19.32 22.31 -12.14
C GLU A 92 -19.40 20.97 -11.41
N ALA A 93 -19.49 21.00 -10.08
CA ALA A 93 -19.73 19.83 -9.24
C ALA A 93 -21.16 19.27 -9.36
N GLY A 94 -22.05 19.93 -10.09
CA GLY A 94 -23.46 19.54 -10.25
C GLY A 94 -24.30 19.76 -8.99
N VAL A 95 -23.79 20.51 -8.01
CA VAL A 95 -24.51 20.83 -6.76
C VAL A 95 -25.52 21.95 -7.00
N LEU A 96 -25.22 22.86 -7.93
CA LEU A 96 -26.12 23.93 -8.37
C LEU A 96 -26.53 23.72 -9.82
N THR A 97 -27.80 24.00 -10.10
CA THR A 97 -28.31 24.11 -11.48
C THR A 97 -27.93 25.45 -12.12
N ASP A 98 -28.02 25.53 -13.45
CA ASP A 98 -27.73 26.77 -14.20
C ASP A 98 -28.62 27.96 -13.79
N GLU A 99 -29.88 27.67 -13.45
CA GLU A 99 -30.85 28.66 -12.98
C GLU A 99 -30.46 29.21 -11.59
N GLU A 100 -30.09 28.33 -10.66
CA GLU A 100 -29.68 28.71 -9.31
C GLU A 100 -28.36 29.49 -9.31
N PHE A 101 -27.40 29.08 -10.14
CA PHE A 101 -26.15 29.81 -10.32
C PHE A 101 -26.38 31.24 -10.82
N SER A 102 -27.26 31.40 -11.81
CA SER A 102 -27.57 32.72 -12.41
C SER A 102 -28.27 33.64 -11.42
N ALA A 103 -29.23 33.12 -10.64
CA ALA A 103 -29.91 33.86 -9.60
C ALA A 103 -28.95 34.32 -8.48
N ALA A 104 -28.05 33.45 -8.03
CA ALA A 104 -27.06 33.77 -7.00
C ALA A 104 -26.06 34.83 -7.48
N LYS A 105 -25.60 34.74 -8.73
CA LYS A 105 -24.71 35.74 -9.33
C LYS A 105 -25.38 37.11 -9.47
N ALA A 106 -26.65 37.16 -9.90
CA ALA A 106 -27.40 38.40 -10.00
C ALA A 106 -27.55 39.08 -8.62
N LYS A 107 -27.88 38.29 -7.59
CA LYS A 107 -28.00 38.78 -6.21
C LYS A 107 -26.68 39.35 -5.66
N LEU A 108 -25.55 38.73 -6.01
CA LEU A 108 -24.21 39.19 -5.62
C LEU A 108 -23.77 40.48 -6.32
N LEU A 109 -24.29 40.77 -7.52
CA LEU A 109 -23.94 42.00 -8.26
C LEU A 109 -24.87 43.17 -7.93
N GLN A 110 -26.04 42.89 -7.35
CA GLN A 110 -27.01 43.90 -6.91
C GLN A 110 -26.80 44.36 -5.47
N SER A 111 -25.96 43.66 -4.69
CA SER A 111 -25.54 44.06 -3.35
C SER A 111 -24.38 45.04 -3.42
#